data_AF-A0A3N1P748-F1
#
_entry.id   AF-A0A3N1P748-F1
#
_cell.length_a   1.000
_cell.length_b   1.000
_cell.length_c   1.000
_cell.angle_alpha   90.00
_cell.angle_beta   90.00
_cell.angle_gamma   90.00
#
_symmetry.space_group_name_H-M   'P 1'
#
loop_
_entity.id
_entity.type
_entity.pdbx_description
1 polymer ?
#
loop_
_entity_poly.entity_id
_entity_poly.type
_entity_poly.pdbx_seq_one_letter_code
_entity_poly.pdbx_strand_id
1 'polypeptide(L)' 'MLLHWARLLQRTVASRDRRRALVARRNSFMRAAHARGVDRDTIARAIGLSPAHVGQALRGEFTPE' A
#
# COMPACT_ATOMS: atom_id res chain seq x y z
N MET A 1 0.75 -18.63 29.97
CA MET A 1 1.76 -17.83 29.24
C MET A 1 1.70 -18.03 27.72
N LEU A 2 1.65 -19.28 27.22
CA LEU A 2 1.63 -19.59 25.77
C LEU A 2 0.46 -18.97 24.99
N LEU A 3 -0.75 -18.93 25.56
CA LEU A 3 -1.93 -18.33 24.93
C LEU A 3 -1.79 -16.81 24.69
N HIS A 4 -1.01 -16.12 25.53
CA HIS A 4 -0.74 -14.70 25.35
C HIS A 4 0.15 -14.44 24.13
N TRP A 5 1.19 -15.27 23.97
CA TRP A 5 2.06 -15.25 22.79
C TRP A 5 1.31 -15.61 21.50
N ALA A 6 0.43 -16.61 21.54
CA ALA A 6 -0.42 -16.96 20.40
C ALA A 6 -1.32 -15.78 19.97
N ARG A 7 -1.92 -15.06 20.92
CA ARG A 7 -2.78 -13.90 20.64
C ARG A 7 -1.98 -12.70 20.12
N LEU A 8 -0.77 -12.47 20.66
CA LEU A 8 0.16 -11.45 20.15
C LEU A 8 0.58 -11.75 18.71
N LEU A 9 0.97 -12.99 18.42
CA LEU A 9 1.34 -13.42 17.07
C LEU A 9 0.18 -13.25 16.09
N GLN A 10 -1.03 -13.69 16.47
CA GLN A 10 -2.22 -13.52 15.65
C GLN A 10 -2.52 -12.04 15.36
N ARG A 11 -2.42 -11.17 16.38
CA ARG A 11 -2.61 -9.72 16.19
C ARG A 11 -1.56 -9.11 15.27
N THR A 12 -0.29 -9.49 15.42
CA THR A 12 0.81 -8.98 14.61
C THR A 12 0.70 -9.42 13.16
N VAL A 13 0.44 -10.71 12.92
CA VAL A 13 0.22 -11.25 11.56
C VAL A 13 -1.01 -10.60 10.92
N ALA A 14 -2.15 -10.55 11.62
CA ALA A 14 -3.34 -9.90 11.10
C ALA A 14 -3.12 -8.40 10.79
N SER A 15 -2.31 -7.71 11.60
CA SER A 15 -1.94 -6.32 11.35
C SER A 15 -1.05 -6.19 10.11
N ARG A 16 -0.08 -7.08 9.94
CA ARG A 16 0.81 -7.12 8.77
C ARG A 16 0.04 -7.42 7.49
N ASP A 17 -0.89 -8.37 7.53
CA ASP A 17 -1.70 -8.73 6.35
C ASP A 17 -2.69 -7.63 5.98
N ARG A 18 -3.30 -6.97 6.98
CA ARG A 18 -4.14 -5.78 6.73
C ARG A 18 -3.35 -4.64 6.10
N ARG A 19 -2.12 -4.38 6.57
CA ARG A 19 -1.24 -3.37 5.98
C ARG A 19 -0.91 -3.72 4.53
N ARG A 20 -0.52 -4.97 4.25
CA ARG A 20 -0.26 -5.44 2.89
C ARG A 20 -1.47 -5.29 1.97
N ALA A 21 -2.66 -5.68 2.45
CA ALA A 21 -3.90 -5.53 1.69
C ALA A 21 -4.21 -4.06 1.39
N LEU A 22 -3.99 -3.16 2.36
CA LEU A 22 -4.19 -1.72 2.18
C LEU A 22 -3.23 -1.13 1.13
N VAL A 23 -1.94 -1.47 1.19
CA VAL A 23 -0.95 -1.03 0.19
C VAL A 23 -1.30 -1.57 -1.20
N ALA A 24 -1.65 -2.85 -1.30
CA ALA A 24 -2.05 -3.45 -2.57
C ALA A 24 -3.29 -2.75 -3.16
N ARG A 25 -4.30 -2.47 -2.32
CA ARG A 25 -5.51 -1.77 -2.75
C ARG A 25 -5.21 -0.34 -3.19
N ARG A 26 -4.42 0.42 -2.43
CA ARG A 26 -3.96 1.77 -2.80
C ARG A 26 -3.26 1.77 -4.16
N ASN A 27 -2.32 0.84 -4.36
CA ASN A 27 -1.59 0.73 -5.62
C ASN A 27 -2.50 0.37 -6.79
N SER A 28 -3.52 -0.48 -6.58
CA SER A 28 -4.51 -0.79 -7.61
C SER A 28 -5.32 0.45 -8.03
N PHE A 29 -5.71 1.30 -7.06
CA PHE A 29 -6.40 2.55 -7.36
C PHE A 29 -5.50 3.56 -8.08
N MET A 30 -4.23 3.67 -7.69
CA MET A 30 -3.26 4.52 -8.40
C MET A 30 -3.11 4.09 -9.87
N ARG A 31 -2.96 2.79 -10.13
CA ARG A 31 -2.90 2.27 -11.51
C ARG A 31 -4.18 2.51 -12.29
N ALA A 32 -5.34 2.33 -11.65
CA ALA A 32 -6.63 2.61 -12.27
C ALA A 32 -6.82 4.10 -12.59
N ALA A 33 -6.33 5.01 -11.74
CA ALA A 33 -6.34 6.45 -12.00
C ALA A 33 -5.41 6.80 -13.17
N HIS A 34 -4.20 6.26 -13.18
CA HIS A 34 -3.24 6.46 -14.27
C HIS A 34 -3.76 5.91 -15.61
N ALA A 35 -4.40 4.74 -15.61
CA ALA A 35 -5.04 4.17 -16.80
C ALA A 35 -6.20 5.02 -17.34
N ARG A 36 -6.81 5.88 -16.50
CA ARG A 36 -7.83 6.86 -16.89
C ARG A 36 -7.23 8.21 -17.31
N GLY A 37 -5.91 8.31 -17.44
CA GLY A 37 -5.21 9.51 -17.90
C GLY A 37 -4.87 10.52 -16.80
N VAL A 38 -4.99 10.15 -15.52
CA VAL A 38 -4.54 11.01 -14.42
C VAL A 38 -3.01 10.98 -14.34
N ASP A 39 -2.39 12.16 -14.41
CA ASP A 39 -0.94 12.29 -14.35
C ASP A 39 -0.37 11.86 -12.98
N ARG A 40 0.87 11.36 -13.01
CA ARG A 40 1.59 10.85 -11.84
C ARG A 40 1.74 11.92 -10.74
N ASP A 41 2.00 13.17 -11.08
CA ASP A 41 2.14 14.25 -10.10
C ASP A 41 0.80 14.61 -9.47
N THR A 42 -0.31 14.51 -10.21
CA THR A 42 -1.66 14.68 -9.66
C THR A 42 -1.99 13.57 -8.66
N ILE A 43 -1.67 12.30 -9.00
CA ILE A 43 -1.85 11.16 -8.08
C ILE A 43 -0.99 11.34 -6.82
N ALA A 44 0.27 11.76 -6.99
CA ALA A 44 1.21 11.99 -5.90
C ALA A 44 0.69 13.06 -4.91
N ARG A 45 0.22 14.21 -5.43
CA ARG A 45 -0.37 15.27 -4.61
C ARG A 45 -1.65 14.84 -3.90
N ALA A 46 -2.52 14.09 -4.57
CA ALA A 46 -3.79 13.65 -4.00
C ALA A 46 -3.61 12.63 -2.86
N ILE A 47 -2.65 11.71 -3.00
CA ILE A 47 -2.38 10.66 -2.00
C ILE A 47 -1.39 11.14 -0.93
N GLY A 48 -0.68 12.26 -1.15
CA GLY A 48 0.36 12.76 -0.26
C GLY A 48 1.65 11.94 -0.32
N LEU A 49 1.93 11.29 -1.46
CA LEU A 49 3.14 10.49 -1.67
C LEU A 49 4.13 11.21 -2.57
N SER A 50 5.40 10.85 -2.46
CA SER A 50 6.39 11.37 -3.41
C SER A 50 6.12 10.83 -4.82
N PRO A 51 6.43 11.62 -5.87
CA PRO A 51 6.28 11.14 -7.25
C PRO A 51 7.05 9.84 -7.46
N ALA A 52 8.27 9.72 -6.91
CA ALA A 52 9.09 8.51 -6.92
C ALA A 52 8.30 7.27 -6.45
N HIS A 53 7.62 7.38 -5.31
CA HIS A 53 6.80 6.31 -4.72
C HIS A 53 5.64 5.90 -5.62
N VAL A 54 4.95 6.88 -6.21
CA VAL A 54 3.87 6.60 -7.16
C VAL A 54 4.40 5.86 -8.39
N GLY A 55 5.59 6.20 -8.88
CA GLY A 55 6.21 5.48 -10.00
C GLY A 55 6.50 4.03 -9.69
N GLN A 56 7.03 3.73 -8.49
CA GLN A 56 7.23 2.36 -8.03
C GLN A 56 5.89 1.60 -7.96
N ALA A 57 4.85 2.22 -7.38
CA ALA A 57 3.51 1.61 -7.29
C ALA A 57 2.90 1.31 -8.67
N LEU A 58 3.07 2.22 -9.63
CA LEU A 58 2.60 2.07 -11.01
C LEU A 58 3.36 0.95 -11.75
N ARG A 59 4.67 0.83 -11.54
CA ARG A 59 5.51 -0.26 -12.10
C ARG A 59 5.26 -1.64 -11.50
N GLY A 60 4.48 -1.72 -10.42
CA GLY A 60 4.26 -2.98 -9.72
C GLY A 60 5.37 -3.35 -8.74
N GLU A 61 6.29 -2.43 -8.46
CA GLU A 61 7.38 -2.64 -7.52
C GLU A 61 6.84 -2.64 -6.07
N PHE A 62 7.55 -3.32 -5.19
CA PHE A 62 7.29 -3.24 -3.76
C PHE A 62 7.46 -1.78 -3.32
N THR A 63 6.36 -1.20 -2.85
CA THR A 63 6.37 0.15 -2.29
C THR A 63 6.38 0.01 -0.78
N PRO A 64 7.45 0.48 -0.09
CA PRO A 64 7.46 0.49 1.36
C PRO A 64 6.29 1.35 1.88
N GLU A 65 5.90 1.09 3.13
CA GLU A 65 4.87 1.86 3.83
C GLU A 65 5.26 3.34 3.98
#